data_AF-A0A2T5P4X5-F1
#
_entry.id   AF-A0A2T5P4X5-F1
#
_cell.length_a   1.000
_cell.length_b   1.000
_cell.length_c   1.000
_cell.angle_alpha   90.00
_cell.angle_beta   90.00
_cell.angle_gamma   90.00
#
_symmetry.space_group_name_H-M   'P 1'
#
loop_
_entity.id
_entity.type
_entity.pdbx_description
1 polymer ?
#
loop_
_entity_poly.entity_id
_entity_poly.type
_entity_poly.pdbx_seq_one_letter_code
_entity_poly.pdbx_strand_id
1 'polypeptide(L)'
;MTTLSRYLRQPHPAHCSCSVCWSRTATAQPAGSPSTPCNQCRPVSVSRDALTGRWLLKPAFTCAKHTPADRPQKWWFVIHDSGKPTPFVPIFEPFELEG
;
A
#
# COMPACT_ATOMS: atom_id res chain seq x y z
N MET A 1 -42.11 -2.74 -2.40
CA MET A 1 -41.37 -4.03 -2.35
C MET A 1 -40.12 -3.88 -3.21
N THR A 2 -38.97 -3.65 -2.57
CA THR A 2 -37.69 -3.50 -3.25
C THR A 2 -37.29 -4.86 -3.82
N THR A 3 -37.40 -5.02 -5.13
CA THR A 3 -36.93 -6.18 -5.87
C THR A 3 -35.42 -6.28 -5.64
N LEU A 4 -34.99 -7.10 -4.67
CA LEU A 4 -33.57 -7.39 -4.49
C LEU A 4 -33.07 -7.95 -5.81
N SER A 5 -32.19 -7.18 -6.44
CA SER A 5 -31.59 -7.46 -7.74
C SER A 5 -31.16 -8.93 -7.79
N ARG A 6 -31.88 -9.71 -8.61
CA ARG A 6 -31.70 -11.16 -8.82
C ARG A 6 -30.27 -11.49 -9.29
N TYR A 7 -29.52 -10.47 -9.73
CA TYR A 7 -28.14 -10.53 -10.21
C TYR A 7 -27.09 -10.75 -9.11
N LEU A 8 -27.37 -10.50 -7.83
CA LEU A 8 -26.33 -10.54 -6.78
C LEU A 8 -25.79 -11.94 -6.46
N ARG A 9 -26.41 -13.01 -6.95
CA ARG A 9 -26.05 -14.40 -6.61
C ARG A 9 -26.12 -15.39 -7.77
N GLN A 10 -26.17 -14.91 -9.01
CA GLN A 10 -26.12 -15.83 -10.13
C GLN A 10 -24.72 -16.39 -10.30
N PRO A 11 -24.56 -17.72 -10.49
CA PRO A 11 -23.27 -18.29 -10.83
C PRO A 11 -22.82 -17.70 -12.15
N HIS A 12 -21.61 -17.14 -12.16
CA HIS A 12 -21.00 -16.66 -13.39
C HIS A 12 -20.54 -17.86 -14.23
N PRO A 13 -20.56 -17.75 -15.57
CA PRO A 13 -19.99 -18.77 -16.45
C PRO A 13 -18.51 -19.00 -16.12
N ALA A 14 -18.01 -20.22 -16.35
CA ALA A 14 -16.67 -20.66 -15.92
C ALA A 14 -15.51 -19.78 -16.41
N HIS A 15 -15.71 -19.01 -17.48
CA HIS A 15 -14.71 -18.11 -18.08
C HIS A 15 -15.15 -16.64 -18.10
N CYS A 16 -15.95 -16.22 -17.12
CA CYS A 16 -16.38 -14.82 -17.02
C CYS A 16 -15.21 -13.87 -16.74
N SER A 17 -15.06 -12.82 -17.54
CA SER A 17 -14.03 -11.79 -17.41
C SER A 17 -14.54 -10.48 -16.78
N CYS A 18 -15.69 -10.50 -16.08
CA CYS A 18 -16.15 -9.32 -15.35
C CYS A 18 -15.14 -8.94 -14.26
N SER A 19 -15.15 -7.68 -13.83
CA SER A 19 -14.21 -7.14 -12.84
C SER A 19 -14.11 -8.00 -11.57
N VAL A 20 -15.23 -8.55 -11.08
CA VAL A 20 -15.28 -9.40 -9.88
C VAL A 20 -14.62 -10.77 -10.11
N CYS A 21 -14.99 -11.46 -11.20
CA CYS A 21 -14.42 -12.78 -11.53
C CYS A 21 -12.93 -12.67 -11.87
N TRP A 22 -12.53 -11.63 -12.61
CA TRP A 22 -11.14 -11.36 -12.94
C TRP A 22 -10.31 -11.05 -11.70
N SER A 23 -10.81 -10.23 -10.77
CA SER A 23 -10.08 -9.91 -9.53
C SER A 23 -9.87 -11.16 -8.67
N ARG A 24 -10.85 -12.08 -8.65
CA ARG A 24 -10.75 -13.36 -7.95
C ARG A 24 -9.67 -14.26 -8.56
N THR A 25 -9.60 -14.36 -9.89
CA THR A 25 -8.54 -15.13 -10.57
C THR A 25 -7.18 -14.45 -10.44
N ALA A 26 -7.09 -13.12 -10.57
CA ALA A 26 -5.86 -12.36 -10.40
C ALA A 26 -5.29 -12.48 -8.97
N THR A 27 -6.13 -12.39 -7.94
CA THR A 27 -5.69 -12.56 -6.54
C THR A 27 -5.33 -14.02 -6.22
N ALA A 28 -5.93 -14.98 -6.92
CA ALA A 28 -5.57 -16.39 -6.79
C ALA A 28 -4.26 -16.74 -7.52
N GLN A 29 -3.73 -15.85 -8.37
CA GLN A 29 -2.40 -16.06 -8.94
C GLN A 29 -1.37 -15.90 -7.82
N PRO A 30 -0.49 -16.90 -7.61
CA PRO A 30 0.54 -16.86 -6.59
C PRO A 30 1.70 -15.95 -7.03
N ALA A 31 1.42 -14.87 -7.77
CA ALA A 31 2.41 -13.87 -8.10
C ALA A 31 2.93 -13.31 -6.77
N GLY A 32 4.07 -13.84 -6.34
CA GLY A 32 4.82 -13.29 -5.22
C GLY A 32 4.94 -11.80 -5.47
N SER A 33 4.75 -10.99 -4.43
CA SER A 33 4.90 -9.54 -4.57
C SER A 33 6.19 -9.26 -5.34
N PRO A 34 6.15 -8.44 -6.42
CA PRO A 34 7.31 -8.19 -7.27
C PRO A 34 8.42 -7.41 -6.56
N SER A 35 8.34 -7.29 -5.24
CA SER A 35 9.37 -6.80 -4.35
C SER A 35 10.61 -7.68 -4.53
N THR A 36 11.48 -7.29 -5.45
CA THR A 36 12.81 -7.88 -5.58
C THR A 36 13.47 -7.74 -4.20
N PRO A 37 13.77 -8.86 -3.50
CA PRO A 37 14.30 -8.77 -2.15
C PRO A 37 15.65 -8.06 -2.22
N CYS A 38 15.84 -7.07 -1.34
CA CYS A 38 17.12 -6.40 -1.26
C CYS A 38 18.19 -7.40 -0.82
N ASN A 39 19.21 -7.59 -1.65
CA ASN A 39 20.34 -8.48 -1.37
C ASN A 39 21.22 -8.00 -0.20
N GLN A 40 21.07 -6.75 0.24
CA GLN A 40 21.82 -6.18 1.37
C GLN A 40 21.02 -6.22 2.69
N CYS A 41 19.70 -6.41 2.63
CA CYS A 41 18.87 -6.51 3.83
C CYS A 41 18.79 -7.97 4.28
N ARG A 42 18.73 -8.19 5.59
CA ARG A 42 18.52 -9.51 6.19
C ARG A 42 17.31 -9.47 7.12
N PRO A 43 16.31 -10.36 6.93
CA PRO A 43 15.21 -10.47 7.88
C PRO A 43 15.69 -11.04 9.22
N VAL A 44 14.84 -10.95 10.25
CA VAL A 44 15.05 -11.69 11.51
C VAL A 44 15.05 -13.19 11.18
N SER A 45 16.02 -13.93 11.72
CA SER A 45 16.02 -15.39 11.63
C SER A 45 16.32 -16.02 12.98
N VAL A 46 15.54 -17.02 13.34
CA VAL A 46 15.74 -17.82 14.56
C VAL A 46 16.15 -19.22 14.12
N SER A 47 17.26 -19.72 14.66
CA SER A 47 17.76 -21.07 14.41
C SER A 47 18.11 -21.75 15.70
N ARG A 48 17.95 -23.06 15.78
CA ARG A 48 18.45 -23.86 16.91
C ARG A 48 19.86 -24.33 16.57
N ASP A 49 20.81 -24.07 17.47
CA ASP A 49 22.16 -24.60 17.37
C ASP A 49 22.12 -26.13 17.50
N ALA A 50 22.66 -26.83 16.50
CA ALA A 50 22.67 -28.29 16.47
C ALA A 50 23.61 -28.90 17.52
N LEU A 51 24.63 -28.16 17.98
CA LEU A 51 25.63 -28.66 18.93
C LEU A 51 25.26 -28.37 20.38
N THR A 52 24.75 -27.17 20.66
CA THR A 52 24.41 -26.75 22.03
C THR A 52 22.91 -26.81 22.34
N GLY A 53 22.05 -27.02 21.33
CA GLY A 53 20.59 -27.01 21.47
C GLY A 53 19.99 -25.62 21.76
N ARG A 54 20.82 -24.58 21.86
CA ARG A 54 20.40 -23.21 22.19
C ARG A 54 19.70 -22.55 21.01
N TRP A 55 18.78 -21.65 21.33
CA TRP A 55 18.18 -20.77 20.32
C TRP A 55 19.13 -19.62 20.00
N LEU A 56 19.45 -19.47 18.72
CA LEU A 56 20.25 -18.39 18.15
C LEU A 56 19.32 -17.44 17.42
N LEU A 57 19.20 -16.21 17.93
CA LEU A 57 18.51 -15.12 17.26
C LEU A 57 19.51 -14.34 16.42
N LYS A 58 19.28 -14.26 15.11
CA LYS A 58 19.96 -13.29 14.23
C LYS A 58 19.02 -12.10 14.02
N PRO A 59 19.38 -10.89 14.50
CA PRO A 59 18.54 -9.71 14.33
C PRO A 59 18.41 -9.34 12.86
N ALA A 60 17.34 -8.62 12.54
CA ALA A 60 17.17 -8.00 11.23
C ALA A 60 18.25 -6.95 11.00
N PHE A 61 18.61 -6.77 9.74
CA PHE A 61 19.50 -5.72 9.28
C PHE A 61 18.91 -5.07 8.04
N THR A 62 18.81 -3.74 8.07
CA THR A 62 18.35 -2.92 6.94
C THR A 62 19.55 -2.14 6.38
N CYS A 63 19.73 -2.18 5.06
CA CYS A 63 20.76 -1.36 4.42
C CYS A 63 20.38 0.12 4.42
N ALA A 64 21.32 1.03 4.16
CA ALA A 64 21.10 2.48 4.16
C ALA A 64 19.93 2.95 3.27
N LYS A 65 19.61 2.21 2.19
CA LYS A 65 18.45 2.50 1.31
C LYS A 65 17.11 2.22 1.98
N HIS A 66 17.09 1.29 2.93
CA HIS A 66 15.89 0.82 3.65
C HIS A 66 15.90 1.20 5.12
N THR A 67 16.94 1.89 5.60
CA THR A 67 16.94 2.51 6.91
C THR A 67 15.89 3.61 6.89
N PRO A 68 14.83 3.52 7.71
CA PRO A 68 13.87 4.60 7.82
C PRO A 68 14.58 5.88 8.24
N ALA A 69 14.14 7.02 7.69
CA ALA A 69 14.63 8.31 8.17
C ALA A 69 14.34 8.44 9.67
N ASP A 70 15.24 9.13 10.38
CA ASP A 70 15.01 9.44 11.78
C ASP A 70 13.66 10.13 11.94
N ARG A 71 12.94 9.74 13.00
CA ARG A 71 11.67 10.37 13.32
C ARG A 71 11.94 11.88 13.46
N PRO A 72 11.18 12.74 12.77
CA PRO A 72 11.37 14.18 12.90
C PRO A 72 11.19 14.58 14.38
N GLN A 73 11.95 15.59 14.80
CA GLN A 73 11.90 16.09 16.17
C GLN A 73 10.47 16.52 16.53
N LYS A 74 10.15 16.46 17.83
CA LYS A 74 8.77 16.67 18.33
C LYS A 74 8.18 18.03 17.93
N TRP A 75 9.00 19.05 17.64
CA TRP A 75 8.57 20.39 17.25
C TRP A 75 8.34 20.58 15.73
N TRP A 76 8.56 19.55 14.92
CA TRP A 76 8.34 19.59 13.47
C TRP A 76 6.84 19.63 13.07
N PHE A 77 5.93 19.85 14.02
CA PHE A 77 4.51 20.16 13.76
C PHE A 77 4.31 21.56 13.16
N VAL A 78 5.36 22.38 13.08
CA VAL A 78 5.32 23.62 12.30
C VAL A 78 5.38 23.25 10.83
N ILE A 79 4.22 22.83 10.29
CA ILE A 79 3.94 23.12 8.90
C ILE A 79 3.98 24.65 8.86
N HIS A 80 5.05 25.21 8.28
CA HIS A 80 4.96 26.56 7.76
C HIS A 80 3.86 26.50 6.71
N ASP A 81 2.64 26.83 7.13
CA ASP A 81 1.47 26.95 6.29
C ASP A 81 1.61 28.23 5.45
N SER A 82 2.73 28.30 4.70
CA SER A 82 3.06 29.36 3.76
C SER A 82 2.96 28.80 2.36
N GLY A 83 1.87 28.09 2.06
CA GLY A 83 1.34 28.18 0.72
C GLY A 83 0.87 29.61 0.50
N LYS A 84 1.04 30.16 -0.71
CA LYS A 84 0.33 31.39 -1.09
C LYS A 84 -1.15 31.17 -0.73
N PRO A 85 -1.85 32.15 -0.14
CA PRO A 85 -3.29 32.03 0.06
C PRO A 85 -3.87 31.55 -1.27
N THR A 86 -4.62 30.44 -1.24
CA THR A 86 -5.32 29.97 -2.44
C THR A 86 -6.03 31.19 -3.00
N PRO A 87 -5.70 31.64 -4.23
CA PRO A 87 -6.35 32.81 -4.79
C PRO A 87 -7.85 32.52 -4.80
N PHE A 88 -8.63 33.55 -4.48
CA PHE A 88 -10.08 33.45 -4.47
C PHE A 88 -10.55 32.92 -5.81
N VAL A 89 -11.16 31.72 -5.81
CA VAL A 89 -11.85 31.16 -6.98
C VAL A 89 -13.34 31.28 -6.67
N PRO A 90 -14.08 32.16 -7.35
CA PRO A 90 -15.52 32.23 -7.19
C PRO A 90 -16.14 30.90 -7.64
N ILE A 91 -16.73 30.15 -6.71
CA ILE A 91 -17.42 28.88 -7.01
C ILE A 91 -18.81 29.14 -7.62
N PHE A 92 -19.39 30.32 -7.34
CA PHE A 92 -20.76 30.68 -7.68
C PHE A 92 -20.87 31.86 -8.66
N GLU A 93 -19.75 32.47 -9.06
CA GLU A 93 -19.77 33.57 -10.03
C GLU A 93 -19.24 33.08 -11.38
N PRO A 94 -19.88 33.44 -12.50
CA PRO A 94 -19.36 33.13 -13.82
C PRO A 94 -18.04 33.88 -14.04
N PHE A 95 -17.00 33.19 -14.52
CA PHE A 95 -15.76 33.83 -14.93
C PHE A 95 -15.85 34.24 -16.40
N GLU A 96 -15.39 35.44 -16.73
CA GLU A 96 -15.24 35.88 -18.12
C GLU A 96 -13.92 35.32 -18.68
N LEU A 97 -13.99 34.61 -19.80
CA LEU A 97 -12.82 34.22 -20.58
C LEU A 97 -12.39 35.43 -21.40
N GLU A 98 -11.30 36.09 -21.02
CA GLU A 98 -10.62 37.05 -21.90
C GLU A 98 -10.04 36.28 -23.09
N GLY A 99 -10.53 36.61 -24.29
CA GLY A 99 -10.08 36.09 -25.58
C GLY A 99 -9.05 36.99 -26.24
#